data_AF-A0AAU7G9K3-F1
#
_entry.id   AF-A0AAU7G9K3-F1
#
_cell.length_a   1.000
_cell.length_b   1.000
_cell.length_c   1.000
_cell.angle_alpha   90.00
_cell.angle_beta   90.00
_cell.angle_gamma   90.00
#
_symmetry.space_group_name_H-M   'P 1'
#
loop_
_entity.id
_entity.type
_entity.pdbx_description
1 polymer ?
#
loop_
_entity_poly.entity_id
_entity_poly.type
_entity_poly.pdbx_seq_one_letter_code
_entity_poly.pdbx_strand_id
1 'polypeptide(L)' 'MPLLEDLTVYEDGDVFSVYDHSFEEEPGRGRKLGEIVKQGDEYVPSGFGAVYEHPSPALTIDDAVAAFVGSA' A
#
# COMPACT_ATOMS: atom_id res chain seq x y z
N MET A 1 -5.89 -12.63 -1.37
CA MET A 1 -5.53 -11.20 -1.42
C MET A 1 -5.91 -10.63 -0.06
N PRO A 2 -5.07 -9.79 0.55
CA PRO A 2 -5.32 -9.24 1.88
C PRO A 2 -6.49 -8.24 1.86
N LEU A 3 -7.16 -8.04 2.99
CA LEU A 3 -8.21 -7.01 3.13
C LEU A 3 -7.60 -5.67 3.56
N LEU A 4 -8.28 -4.56 3.28
CA LEU A 4 -7.80 -3.21 3.65
C LEU A 4 -7.63 -3.05 5.18
N GLU A 5 -8.41 -3.80 5.98
CA GLU A 5 -8.34 -3.83 7.44
C GLU A 5 -7.09 -4.53 7.98
N ASP A 6 -6.43 -5.37 7.16
CA ASP A 6 -5.21 -6.09 7.51
C ASP A 6 -3.94 -5.36 7.07
N LEU A 7 -4.07 -4.20 6.44
CA LEU A 7 -2.94 -3.40 5.98
C LEU A 7 -2.53 -2.37 7.04
N THR A 8 -1.24 -2.29 7.31
CA THR A 8 -0.66 -1.20 8.09
C THR A 8 0.21 -0.34 7.19
N VAL A 9 -0.05 0.97 7.21
CA VAL A 9 0.71 1.97 6.48
C VAL A 9 1.57 2.76 7.45
N TYR A 10 2.88 2.79 7.22
CA TYR A 10 3.81 3.63 7.97
C TYR A 10 4.24 4.82 7.13
N GLU A 11 3.94 6.02 7.62
CA GLU A 11 4.38 7.28 7.04
C GLU A 11 5.81 7.62 7.49
N ASP A 12 6.67 7.92 6.53
CA ASP A 12 8.03 8.44 6.72
C ASP A 12 8.24 9.62 5.74
N GLY A 13 7.70 10.78 6.11
CA GLY A 13 7.73 11.98 5.27
C GLY A 13 6.89 11.81 4.00
N ASP A 14 7.55 11.76 2.85
CA ASP A 14 6.90 11.58 1.54
C ASP A 14 6.76 10.10 1.13
N VAL A 15 7.19 9.15 1.98
CA VAL A 15 7.15 7.72 1.68
C VAL A 15 6.24 7.00 2.68
N PHE A 16 5.32 6.21 2.16
CA PHE A 16 4.34 5.44 2.94
C PHE A 16 4.57 3.95 2.69
N SER A 17 5.16 3.24 3.65
CA SER A 17 5.41 1.80 3.50
C SER A 17 4.17 0.99 3.88
N VAL A 18 3.72 0.11 2.98
CA VAL A 18 2.51 -0.72 3.16
C VAL A 18 2.90 -2.14 3.54
N TYR A 19 2.34 -2.63 4.65
CA TYR A 19 2.58 -3.97 5.18
C TYR A 19 1.29 -4.75 5.33
N ASP A 20 1.35 -6.03 5.00
CA ASP A 20 0.28 -7.00 5.14
C ASP A 20 0.42 -7.78 6.45
N HIS A 21 -0.62 -7.72 7.28
CA HIS A 21 -0.75 -8.48 8.52
C HIS A 21 -1.74 -9.63 8.43
N SER A 22 -2.34 -9.91 7.26
CA SER A 22 -3.28 -11.03 7.10
C SER A 22 -2.66 -12.40 7.47
N PHE A 23 -1.33 -12.49 7.50
CA PHE A 23 -0.60 -13.68 7.94
C PHE A 23 0.13 -13.39 9.26
N GLU A 24 -0.43 -13.89 10.38
CA GLU A 24 0.18 -13.87 11.73
C GLU A 24 1.48 -14.69 11.85
N GLU A 25 2.13 -15.07 10.74
CA GLU A 25 3.29 -15.97 10.75
C GLU A 25 4.60 -15.31 11.19
N GLU A 26 4.68 -13.96 11.25
CA GLU A 26 5.87 -13.26 11.77
C GLU A 26 5.53 -12.35 12.97
N PRO A 27 6.19 -12.51 14.13
CA PRO A 27 6.07 -11.54 15.21
C PRO A 27 6.76 -10.23 14.79
N GLY A 28 5.98 -9.26 14.32
CA GLY A 28 6.53 -7.99 13.85
C GLY A 28 5.59 -7.14 12.98
N ARG A 29 6.19 -6.44 12.02
CA ARG A 29 5.57 -5.41 11.17
C ARG A 29 4.74 -5.98 10.01
N GLY A 30 4.53 -7.30 9.93
CA GLY A 30 3.90 -7.97 8.78
C GLY A 30 4.81 -8.04 7.56
N ARG A 31 4.29 -8.57 6.43
CA ARG A 31 5.02 -8.67 5.16
C ARG A 31 4.95 -7.34 4.42
N LYS A 32 6.10 -6.72 4.10
CA LYS A 32 6.13 -5.50 3.26
C LYS A 32 5.57 -5.84 1.87
N LEU A 33 4.44 -5.22 1.51
CA LEU A 33 3.84 -5.34 0.18
C LEU A 33 4.47 -4.36 -0.82
N GLY A 34 4.81 -3.16 -0.33
CA GLY A 34 5.36 -2.10 -1.14
C GLY A 34 5.42 -0.78 -0.41
N GLU A 35 5.49 0.30 -1.17
CA GLU A 35 5.57 1.66 -0.68
C GLU A 35 4.86 2.62 -1.64
N ILE A 36 4.23 3.66 -1.10
CA ILE A 36 3.59 4.73 -1.85
C ILE A 36 4.46 5.97 -1.67
N VAL A 37 4.85 6.61 -2.76
CA VAL A 37 5.62 7.86 -2.72
C VAL A 37 4.71 9.01 -3.07
N LYS A 38 4.68 10.04 -2.22
CA LYS A 38 4.00 11.30 -2.50
C LYS A 38 4.85 12.14 -3.44
N GLN A 39 4.31 12.49 -4.60
CA GLN A 39 4.93 13.36 -5.60
C GLN A 39 4.01 14.55 -5.84
N GLY A 40 4.27 15.67 -5.14
CA GLY A 40 3.38 16.84 -5.19
C GLY A 40 2.03 16.55 -4.55
N ASP A 41 0.97 16.60 -5.36
CA ASP A 41 -0.42 16.30 -4.94
C ASP A 41 -0.84 14.84 -5.22
N GLU A 42 0.08 14.01 -5.72
CA GLU A 42 -0.20 12.65 -6.16
C GLU A 42 0.49 11.61 -5.26
N TYR A 43 -0.14 10.46 -5.12
CA TYR A 43 0.37 9.29 -4.39
C TYR A 43 0.65 8.17 -5.39
N VAL A 44 1.91 7.73 -5.44
CA VAL A 44 2.40 6.75 -6.42
C VAL A 44 2.75 5.44 -5.71
N PRO A 45 1.87 4.43 -5.71
CA PRO A 45 2.18 3.10 -5.22
C PRO A 45 3.32 2.43 -5.99
N SER A 46 4.14 1.64 -5.32
CA SER A 46 5.21 0.84 -5.93
C SER A 46 5.46 -0.41 -5.09
N GLY A 47 5.81 -1.52 -5.73
CA GLY A 47 6.18 -2.76 -5.04
C GLY A 47 5.42 -4.00 -5.51
N PHE A 48 5.66 -5.10 -4.80
CA PHE A 48 5.19 -6.44 -5.15
C PHE A 48 3.66 -6.60 -5.06
N GLY A 49 3.01 -5.88 -4.14
CA GLY A 49 1.56 -5.96 -3.95
C GLY A 49 0.75 -4.98 -4.79
N ALA A 50 1.38 -4.02 -5.49
CA ALA A 50 0.65 -3.02 -6.26
C ALA A 50 0.12 -3.63 -7.57
N VAL A 51 -1.16 -3.98 -7.61
CA VAL A 51 -1.82 -4.51 -8.80
C VAL A 51 -2.42 -3.35 -9.57
N TYR A 52 -1.72 -2.93 -10.63
CA TYR A 52 -2.15 -1.83 -11.50
C TYR A 52 -2.93 -2.37 -12.72
N GLU A 53 -4.26 -2.38 -12.68
CA GLU A 53 -5.06 -2.42 -13.93
C GLU A 53 -5.20 -1.02 -14.56
N HIS A 54 -4.95 0.06 -13.81
CA HIS A 54 -4.91 1.42 -14.33
C HIS A 54 -3.73 2.21 -13.73
N PRO A 55 -2.78 2.72 -14.53
CA PRO A 55 -1.61 3.47 -14.07
C PRO A 55 -1.97 4.92 -13.73
N SER A 56 -3.06 5.13 -12.99
CA SER A 56 -3.45 6.48 -12.59
C SER A 56 -2.85 6.77 -11.22
N PRO A 57 -2.05 7.85 -11.07
CA PRO A 57 -1.64 8.32 -9.76
C PRO A 57 -2.87 8.55 -8.88
N ALA A 58 -2.81 8.06 -7.66
CA ALA A 58 -3.89 8.23 -6.70
C ALA A 58 -3.88 9.67 -6.17
N LEU A 59 -5.04 10.31 -6.09
CA LEU A 59 -5.16 11.65 -5.51
C LEU A 59 -5.22 11.63 -3.98
N THR A 60 -5.43 10.44 -3.40
CA THR A 60 -5.50 10.23 -1.96
C THR A 60 -4.65 9.02 -1.54
N ILE A 61 -4.25 8.98 -0.26
CA ILE A 61 -3.51 7.85 0.29
C ILE A 61 -4.39 6.58 0.29
N ASP A 62 -5.69 6.70 0.55
CA ASP A 62 -6.63 5.57 0.53
C ASP A 62 -6.75 4.94 -0.86
N ASP A 63 -6.85 5.76 -1.92
CA ASP A 63 -6.82 5.29 -3.32
C ASP A 63 -5.50 4.56 -3.62
N ALA A 64 -4.37 5.07 -3.10
CA ALA A 64 -3.07 4.45 -3.30
C ALA A 64 -2.94 3.11 -2.54
N VAL A 65 -3.52 3.02 -1.34
CA VAL A 65 -3.56 1.79 -0.54
C VAL A 65 -4.47 0.75 -1.21
N ALA A 66 -5.57 1.17 -1.82
CA ALA A 66 -6.49 0.29 -2.56
C ALA A 66 -5.77 -0.51 -3.67
N ALA A 67 -4.72 0.05 -4.28
CA ALA A 67 -3.90 -0.65 -5.27
C ALA A 67 -3.21 -1.92 -4.74
N PHE A 68 -3.04 -2.05 -3.41
CA PHE A 68 -2.42 -3.22 -2.76
C PHE A 68 -3.41 -4.31 -2.34
N VAL A 69 -4.70 -4.01 -2.34
CA VAL A 69 -5.75 -4.93 -1.88
C VAL A 69 -6.29 -5.79 -3.03
N GLY A 70 -6.07 -5.35 -4.28
CA GLY A 70 -6.71 -5.91 -5.47
C GLY A 70 -8.18 -5.52 -5.45
N SER A 71 -8.63 -4.78 -6.47
CA SER A 71 -10.01 -4.29 -6.57
C SER A 71 -11.00 -5.44 -6.30
N ALA A 72 -11.79 -5.30 -5.23
CA ALA A 72 -13.10 -5.93 -5.17
C ALA A 72 -14.05 -5.27 -6.18
#